data_AF-A0A838Y8D5-F1
#
_entry.id   AF-A0A838Y8D5-F1
#
_cell.length_a   1.000
_cell.length_b   1.000
_cell.length_c   1.000
_cell.angle_alpha   90.00
_cell.angle_beta   90.00
_cell.angle_gamma   90.00
#
_symmetry.space_group_name_H-M   'P 1'
#
loop_
_entity.id
_entity.type
_entity.pdbx_description
1 polymer ?
#
loop_
_entity_poly.entity_id
_entity_poly.type
_entity_poly.pdbx_seq_one_letter_code
_entity_poly.pdbx_strand_id
1 'polypeptide(L)'
;MLLRRAIPSLLLCALLAPAAWALPQCASVASNVNQQVGNRLDARELTTVLQTLGQSGRLPDQFLTKRQAQQAGWQPGRSLWAVPGLQGKSIGGDRFGNYEKQLPKGQWQEADLNYKGGKRGAYRLVFSRAGQRFVSLDHYQHFIEVPACQ
;
A
#
# COMPACT_ATOMS: atom_id res chain seq x y z
N MET A 1 56.46 -15.76 -49.91
CA MET A 1 55.65 -14.68 -49.32
C MET A 1 54.29 -15.22 -48.90
N LEU A 2 54.11 -15.58 -47.63
CA LEU A 2 52.79 -15.84 -47.03
C LEU A 2 52.83 -15.38 -45.57
N LEU A 3 52.49 -14.12 -45.31
CA LEU A 3 52.34 -13.59 -43.95
C LEU A 3 50.96 -14.03 -43.41
N ARG A 4 50.95 -15.01 -42.50
CA ARG A 4 49.78 -15.32 -41.67
C ARG A 4 49.66 -14.22 -40.60
N ARG A 5 48.69 -13.31 -40.76
CA ARG A 5 48.29 -12.37 -39.71
C ARG A 5 47.40 -13.10 -38.70
N ALA A 6 47.90 -13.30 -37.49
CA ALA A 6 47.09 -13.74 -36.36
C ALA A 6 46.28 -12.54 -35.85
N ILE A 7 44.95 -12.65 -35.89
CA ILE A 7 44.03 -11.67 -35.29
C ILE A 7 43.86 -12.09 -33.83
N PRO A 8 44.25 -11.28 -32.83
CA PRO A 8 44.01 -11.61 -31.45
C PRO A 8 42.51 -11.40 -31.17
N SER A 9 41.78 -12.47 -30.93
CA SER A 9 40.41 -12.40 -30.44
C SER A 9 40.41 -11.78 -29.05
N LEU A 10 40.09 -10.49 -28.95
CA LEU A 10 39.70 -9.85 -27.71
C LEU A 10 38.41 -10.53 -27.22
N LEU A 11 38.54 -11.43 -26.25
CA LEU A 11 37.44 -11.95 -25.45
C LEU A 11 36.87 -10.79 -24.63
N LEU A 12 35.85 -10.14 -25.18
CA LEU A 12 35.02 -9.18 -24.48
C LEU A 12 34.20 -9.96 -23.44
N CYS A 13 34.72 -10.05 -22.22
CA CYS A 13 34.01 -10.63 -21.09
C CYS A 13 32.86 -9.68 -20.71
N ALA A 14 31.66 -9.93 -21.26
CA ALA A 14 30.46 -9.19 -20.89
C ALA A 14 30.11 -9.54 -19.44
N LEU A 15 30.46 -8.65 -18.51
CA LEU A 15 30.00 -8.70 -17.13
C LEU A 15 28.47 -8.54 -17.14
N LEU A 16 27.75 -9.65 -17.15
CA LEU A 16 26.32 -9.69 -16.89
C LEU A 16 26.13 -9.34 -15.41
N ALA A 17 25.99 -8.04 -15.11
CA ALA A 17 25.51 -7.61 -13.82
C ALA A 17 24.14 -8.27 -13.59
N PRO A 18 23.91 -8.94 -12.44
CA PRO A 18 22.60 -9.46 -12.13
C PRO A 18 21.63 -8.28 -12.12
N ALA A 19 20.57 -8.37 -12.94
CA ALA A 19 19.51 -7.38 -12.90
C ALA A 19 18.94 -7.39 -11.48
N ALA A 20 19.30 -6.39 -10.68
CA ALA A 20 18.58 -6.09 -9.46
C ALA A 20 17.15 -5.78 -9.92
N TRP A 21 16.21 -6.68 -9.64
CA TRP A 21 14.82 -6.51 -10.00
C TRP A 21 14.30 -5.31 -9.22
N ALA A 22 14.33 -4.15 -9.86
CA ALA A 22 13.76 -2.93 -9.31
C ALA A 22 12.30 -3.21 -8.98
N LEU A 23 11.85 -2.81 -7.79
CA LEU A 23 10.45 -2.92 -7.43
C LEU A 23 9.60 -2.13 -8.46
N PRO A 24 8.40 -2.64 -8.80
CA PRO A 24 7.50 -1.94 -9.72
C PRO A 24 7.07 -0.60 -9.12
N GLN A 25 6.65 0.31 -10.00
CA GLN A 25 6.10 1.59 -9.57
C GLN A 25 4.84 1.40 -8.74
N CYS A 26 4.72 2.11 -7.62
CA CYS A 26 3.52 2.01 -6.77
C CYS A 26 2.23 2.40 -7.50
N ALA A 27 2.29 3.27 -8.51
CA ALA A 27 1.14 3.60 -9.35
C ALA A 27 0.65 2.38 -10.16
N SER A 28 1.57 1.60 -10.74
CA SER A 28 1.24 0.38 -11.48
C SER A 28 0.66 -0.69 -10.55
N VAL A 29 1.26 -0.87 -9.36
CA VAL A 29 0.75 -1.82 -8.36
C VAL A 29 -0.66 -1.43 -7.90
N ALA A 30 -0.89 -0.16 -7.57
CA ALA A 30 -2.21 0.32 -7.17
C ALA A 30 -3.26 0.14 -8.28
N SER A 31 -2.89 0.41 -9.54
CA SER A 31 -3.76 0.19 -10.70
C SER A 31 -4.12 -1.28 -10.86
N ASN A 32 -3.14 -2.19 -10.80
CA ASN A 32 -3.36 -3.63 -10.96
C ASN A 32 -4.23 -4.20 -9.84
N VAL A 33 -3.96 -3.82 -8.59
CA VAL A 33 -4.81 -4.21 -7.45
C VAL A 33 -6.23 -3.67 -7.64
N ASN A 34 -6.38 -2.43 -8.08
CA ASN A 34 -7.70 -1.86 -8.36
C ASN A 34 -8.46 -2.66 -9.43
N GLN A 35 -7.79 -3.03 -10.51
CA GLN A 35 -8.37 -3.86 -11.57
C GLN A 35 -8.80 -5.24 -11.03
N GLN A 36 -7.94 -5.90 -10.24
CA GLN A 36 -8.24 -7.19 -9.62
C GLN A 36 -9.49 -7.16 -8.73
N VAL A 37 -9.77 -6.03 -8.08
CA VAL A 37 -10.96 -5.85 -7.25
C VAL A 37 -12.17 -5.28 -8.00
N GLY A 38 -12.12 -5.18 -9.33
CA GLY A 38 -13.22 -4.67 -10.15
C GLY A 38 -13.32 -3.15 -10.19
N ASN A 39 -12.18 -2.44 -10.17
CA ASN A 39 -12.08 -0.98 -10.23
C ASN A 39 -12.83 -0.22 -9.14
N ARG A 40 -12.97 -0.83 -7.95
CA ARG A 40 -13.71 -0.26 -6.83
C ARG A 40 -12.89 0.67 -5.94
N LEU A 41 -11.56 0.60 -5.98
CA LEU A 41 -10.65 1.44 -5.19
C LEU A 41 -10.32 2.76 -5.90
N ASP A 42 -9.97 3.78 -5.11
CA ASP A 42 -9.34 5.00 -5.59
C ASP A 42 -7.84 4.73 -5.80
N ALA A 43 -7.44 4.41 -7.03
CA ALA A 43 -6.06 4.03 -7.34
C ALA A 43 -5.04 5.14 -7.03
N ARG A 44 -5.45 6.42 -7.07
CA ARG A 44 -4.57 7.55 -6.74
C ARG A 44 -4.34 7.65 -5.23
N GLU A 45 -5.40 7.47 -4.44
CA GLU A 45 -5.29 7.34 -2.99
C GLU A 45 -4.37 6.17 -2.62
N LEU A 46 -4.62 4.99 -3.19
CA LEU A 46 -3.81 3.81 -2.90
C LEU A 46 -2.34 4.01 -3.29
N THR A 47 -2.05 4.60 -4.45
CA THR A 47 -0.68 4.94 -4.87
C THR A 47 0.02 5.79 -3.81
N THR A 48 -0.64 6.85 -3.35
CA THR A 48 -0.08 7.80 -2.37
C THR A 48 0.20 7.11 -1.03
N VAL A 49 -0.73 6.26 -0.57
CA VAL A 49 -0.57 5.48 0.66
C VAL A 49 0.61 4.51 0.54
N LEU A 50 0.72 3.77 -0.57
CA LEU A 50 1.80 2.81 -0.78
C LEU A 50 3.17 3.48 -0.83
N GLN A 51 3.29 4.62 -1.50
CA GLN A 51 4.53 5.40 -1.57
C GLN A 51 4.93 5.92 -0.18
N THR A 52 3.99 6.51 0.56
CA THR A 52 4.28 7.10 1.88
C THR A 52 4.67 6.03 2.90
N LEU A 53 4.01 4.88 2.86
CA LEU A 53 4.39 3.71 3.67
C LEU A 53 5.77 3.17 3.28
N GLY A 54 6.08 3.09 1.99
CA GLY A 54 7.40 2.64 1.52
C GLY A 54 8.54 3.57 1.95
N GLN A 55 8.31 4.89 1.95
CA GLN A 55 9.32 5.89 2.27
C GLN A 55 9.53 6.07 3.78
N SER A 56 8.44 6.05 4.57
CA SER A 56 8.48 6.47 5.98
C SER A 56 7.96 5.41 6.97
N GLY A 57 7.33 4.35 6.48
CA GLY A 57 6.60 3.39 7.31
C GLY A 57 5.34 3.96 7.97
N ARG A 58 4.89 5.16 7.57
CA ARG A 58 3.75 5.88 8.14
C ARG A 58 2.68 6.14 7.07
N LEU A 59 1.43 6.27 7.51
CA LEU A 59 0.34 6.68 6.64
C LEU A 59 0.46 8.18 6.29
N PRO A 60 -0.08 8.63 5.14
CA PRO A 60 -0.18 10.05 4.83
C PRO A 60 -0.98 10.84 5.91
N ASP A 61 -0.71 12.15 6.03
CA ASP A 61 -1.31 13.03 7.06
C ASP A 61 -2.84 13.16 7.01
N GLN A 62 -3.47 12.70 5.93
CA GLN A 62 -4.93 12.61 5.84
C GLN A 62 -5.52 11.53 6.77
N PHE A 63 -4.69 10.62 7.29
CA PHE A 63 -5.11 9.59 8.22
C PHE A 63 -4.94 10.03 9.68
N LEU A 64 -5.91 9.67 10.51
CA LEU A 64 -5.81 9.77 11.95
C LEU A 64 -6.40 8.53 12.63
N THR A 65 -5.87 8.18 13.78
CA THR A 65 -6.37 7.06 14.59
C THR A 65 -7.77 7.34 15.10
N LYS A 66 -8.52 6.28 15.44
CA LYS A 66 -9.83 6.40 16.12
C LYS A 66 -9.72 7.25 17.38
N ARG A 67 -8.65 7.11 18.15
CA ARG A 67 -8.41 7.91 19.37
C ARG A 67 -8.27 9.39 19.06
N GLN A 68 -7.47 9.77 18.07
CA GLN A 68 -7.32 11.18 17.66
C GLN A 68 -8.64 11.76 17.15
N ALA A 69 -9.39 10.99 16.36
CA ALA A 69 -10.70 11.41 15.88
C ALA A 69 -11.68 11.62 17.05
N GLN A 70 -11.71 10.71 18.01
CA GLN A 70 -12.55 10.82 19.21
C GLN A 70 -12.16 12.02 20.07
N GLN A 71 -10.86 12.30 20.24
CA GLN A 71 -10.38 13.49 20.95
C GLN A 71 -10.83 14.79 20.27
N ALA A 72 -10.95 14.79 18.94
CA ALA A 72 -11.49 15.90 18.18
C ALA A 72 -13.04 15.97 18.17
N GLY A 73 -13.73 15.04 18.86
CA GLY A 73 -15.19 15.04 18.99
C GLY A 73 -15.93 14.08 18.05
N TRP A 74 -15.23 13.24 17.28
CA TRP A 74 -15.88 12.21 16.46
C TRP A 74 -16.45 11.08 17.33
N GLN A 75 -17.63 10.59 16.93
CA GLN A 75 -18.26 9.42 17.55
C GLN A 75 -18.47 8.30 16.51
N PRO A 76 -18.23 7.02 16.87
CA PRO A 76 -18.50 5.89 16.00
C PRO A 76 -19.93 5.92 15.44
N GLY A 77 -20.09 5.59 14.15
CA GLY A 77 -21.38 5.62 13.46
C GLY A 77 -21.79 7.01 12.94
N ARG A 78 -21.09 8.09 13.31
CA ARG A 78 -21.24 9.42 12.72
C ARG A 78 -20.19 9.66 11.62
N SER A 79 -20.48 10.62 10.75
CA SER A 79 -19.51 11.08 9.75
C SER A 79 -18.31 11.71 10.42
N LEU A 80 -17.10 11.29 10.04
CA LEU A 80 -15.85 11.92 10.46
C LEU A 80 -15.80 13.36 9.94
N TRP A 81 -16.26 13.59 8.70
CA TRP A 81 -16.28 14.93 8.09
C TRP A 81 -17.36 15.87 8.67
N ALA A 82 -18.21 15.38 9.58
CA ALA A 82 -19.11 16.26 10.33
C ALA A 82 -18.41 16.95 11.51
N VAL A 83 -17.19 16.55 11.85
CA VAL A 83 -16.38 17.18 12.88
C VAL A 83 -15.57 18.32 12.26
N PRO A 84 -15.66 19.56 12.79
CA PRO A 84 -14.84 20.68 12.33
C PRO A 84 -13.35 20.34 12.29
N GLY A 85 -12.68 20.64 11.18
CA GLY A 85 -11.26 20.36 10.98
C GLY A 85 -10.91 18.94 10.52
N LEU A 86 -11.88 18.02 10.45
CA LEU A 86 -11.66 16.64 9.97
C LEU A 86 -12.22 16.37 8.56
N GLN A 87 -12.67 17.40 7.84
CA GLN A 87 -13.10 17.25 6.45
C GLN A 87 -11.94 16.79 5.57
N GLY A 88 -12.18 15.79 4.73
CA GLY A 88 -11.15 15.17 3.87
C GLY A 88 -10.24 14.17 4.58
N LYS A 89 -10.38 13.97 5.90
CA LYS A 89 -9.60 12.98 6.66
C LYS A 89 -10.23 11.58 6.59
N SER A 90 -9.44 10.56 6.91
CA SER A 90 -9.84 9.14 6.99
C SER A 90 -9.33 8.49 8.29
N ILE A 91 -10.02 7.47 8.80
CA ILE A 91 -9.52 6.71 9.95
C ILE A 91 -8.38 5.78 9.53
N GLY A 92 -7.27 5.76 10.26
CA GLY A 92 -6.18 4.81 10.03
C GLY A 92 -5.04 4.88 11.02
N GLY A 93 -4.25 3.82 11.09
CA GLY A 93 -3.07 3.66 11.94
C GLY A 93 -3.34 2.87 13.23
N ASP A 94 -4.59 2.51 13.50
CA ASP A 94 -4.94 1.65 14.63
C ASP A 94 -4.46 0.20 14.41
N ARG A 95 -4.24 -0.54 15.50
CA ARG A 95 -3.87 -1.96 15.46
C ARG A 95 -5.00 -2.80 14.84
N PHE A 96 -4.67 -3.62 13.85
CA PHE A 96 -5.52 -4.68 13.35
C PHE A 96 -5.23 -5.99 14.09
N GLY A 97 -6.27 -6.61 14.64
CA GLY A 97 -6.13 -7.75 15.55
C GLY A 97 -5.79 -9.08 14.88
N ASN A 98 -6.20 -9.27 13.62
CA ASN A 98 -6.13 -10.55 12.89
C ASN A 98 -6.68 -11.73 13.71
N TYR A 99 -7.85 -11.55 14.34
CA TYR A 99 -8.43 -12.53 15.26
C TYR A 99 -8.89 -13.81 14.53
N GLU A 100 -9.35 -13.63 13.30
CA GLU A 100 -9.78 -14.67 12.36
C GLU A 100 -8.59 -15.40 11.71
N LYS A 101 -7.35 -14.90 11.91
CA LYS A 101 -6.10 -15.50 11.43
C LYS A 101 -6.05 -15.71 9.91
N GLN A 102 -6.74 -14.85 9.16
CA GLN A 102 -6.70 -14.88 7.69
C GLN A 102 -5.38 -14.35 7.13
N LEU A 103 -4.67 -13.51 7.90
CA LEU A 103 -3.31 -13.05 7.56
C LEU A 103 -2.26 -13.86 8.35
N PRO A 104 -1.00 -13.90 7.89
CA PRO A 104 0.10 -14.43 8.68
C PRO A 104 0.21 -13.77 10.07
N LYS A 105 0.79 -14.48 11.02
CA LYS A 105 1.08 -13.92 12.36
C LYS A 105 1.98 -12.69 12.20
N GLY A 106 1.58 -11.57 12.80
CA GLY A 106 2.31 -10.32 12.68
C GLY A 106 1.66 -9.17 13.44
N GLN A 107 2.38 -8.06 13.49
CA GLN A 107 1.86 -6.79 14.01
C GLN A 107 1.27 -6.00 12.84
N TRP A 108 -0.05 -5.93 12.81
CA TRP A 108 -0.81 -5.32 11.73
C TRP A 108 -1.44 -4.00 12.18
N GLN A 109 -1.52 -3.07 11.24
CA GLN A 109 -2.28 -1.82 11.35
C GLN A 109 -3.31 -1.76 10.23
N GLU A 110 -4.35 -0.96 10.41
CA GLU A 110 -5.42 -0.77 9.44
C GLU A 110 -5.63 0.70 9.05
N ALA A 111 -6.11 0.94 7.83
CA ALA A 111 -6.54 2.24 7.36
C ALA A 111 -7.77 2.13 6.44
N ASP A 112 -8.71 3.06 6.56
CA ASP A 112 -9.88 3.15 5.69
C ASP A 112 -9.45 3.62 4.29
N LEU A 113 -9.91 2.95 3.24
CA LEU A 113 -9.74 3.42 1.86
C LEU A 113 -11.06 3.95 1.32
N ASN A 114 -10.99 4.84 0.32
CA ASN A 114 -12.14 5.40 -0.39
C ASN A 114 -13.15 6.13 0.51
N TYR A 115 -12.76 6.60 1.69
CA TYR A 115 -13.70 7.30 2.56
C TYR A 115 -14.03 8.69 2.00
N LYS A 116 -15.31 8.96 1.77
CA LYS A 116 -15.81 10.23 1.19
C LYS A 116 -16.87 10.89 2.09
N GLY A 117 -16.73 10.76 3.40
CA GLY A 117 -17.72 11.25 4.38
C GLY A 117 -18.86 10.24 4.63
N GLY A 118 -19.73 10.56 5.59
CA GLY A 118 -20.82 9.67 6.01
C GLY A 118 -20.33 8.53 6.91
N LYS A 119 -21.09 7.44 6.98
CA LYS A 119 -20.66 6.24 7.73
C LYS A 119 -19.41 5.64 7.09
N ARG A 120 -18.50 5.11 7.91
CA ARG A 120 -17.30 4.41 7.43
C ARG A 120 -17.69 3.21 6.56
N GLY A 121 -17.09 3.09 5.39
CA GLY A 121 -17.33 1.99 4.45
C GLY A 121 -16.60 0.70 4.83
N ALA A 122 -16.59 -0.27 3.92
CA ALA A 122 -15.98 -1.59 4.10
C ALA A 122 -14.49 -1.67 3.75
N TYR A 123 -13.95 -0.68 3.03
CA TYR A 123 -12.68 -0.82 2.34
C TYR A 123 -11.50 -0.48 3.25
N ARG A 124 -10.50 -1.35 3.27
CA ARG A 124 -9.39 -1.30 4.21
C ARG A 124 -8.08 -1.63 3.53
N LEU A 125 -7.03 -0.91 3.89
CA LEU A 125 -5.67 -1.39 3.82
C LEU A 125 -5.29 -1.99 5.18
N VAL A 126 -4.69 -3.17 5.18
CA VAL A 126 -4.03 -3.76 6.34
C VAL A 126 -2.56 -3.91 6.02
N PHE A 127 -1.68 -3.41 6.89
CA PHE A 127 -0.25 -3.33 6.61
C PHE A 127 0.59 -3.63 7.86
N SER A 128 1.80 -4.15 7.65
CA SER A 128 2.78 -4.41 8.70
C SER A 128 3.99 -3.49 8.56
N ARG A 129 4.74 -3.34 9.65
CA ARG A 129 6.04 -2.63 9.63
C ARG A 129 7.09 -3.34 8.76
N ALA A 130 6.90 -4.63 8.47
CA ALA A 130 7.77 -5.40 7.59
C ALA A 130 7.45 -5.18 6.09
N GLY A 131 6.48 -4.30 5.76
CA GLY A 131 6.15 -3.93 4.38
C GLY A 131 5.08 -4.81 3.71
N GLN A 132 4.59 -5.84 4.40
CA GLN A 132 3.48 -6.66 3.93
C GLN A 132 2.18 -5.85 3.97
N ARG A 133 1.34 -6.00 2.95
CA ARG A 133 0.16 -5.17 2.73
C ARG A 133 -0.95 -5.99 2.09
N PHE A 134 -2.18 -5.75 2.51
CA PHE A 134 -3.38 -6.39 1.98
C PHE A 134 -4.51 -5.37 1.89
N VAL A 135 -5.36 -5.49 0.87
CA VAL A 135 -6.65 -4.78 0.83
C VAL A 135 -7.80 -5.73 1.10
N SER A 136 -8.83 -5.22 1.77
CA SER A 136 -10.13 -5.87 1.92
C SER A 136 -11.23 -4.90 1.54
N LEU A 137 -12.25 -5.37 0.83
CA LEU A 137 -13.37 -4.53 0.35
C LEU A 137 -14.72 -4.94 0.96
N ASP A 138 -14.71 -5.83 1.93
CA ASP A 138 -15.89 -6.52 2.45
C ASP A 138 -15.85 -6.68 3.97
N HIS A 139 -15.31 -5.69 4.67
CA HIS A 139 -15.17 -5.72 6.13
C HIS A 139 -14.34 -6.93 6.61
N TYR A 140 -13.14 -7.10 6.03
CA TYR A 140 -12.14 -8.10 6.43
C TYR A 140 -12.55 -9.56 6.18
N GLN A 141 -13.55 -9.81 5.31
CA GLN A 141 -13.95 -11.18 4.96
C GLN A 141 -12.98 -11.82 3.98
N HIS A 142 -12.45 -11.04 3.04
CA HIS A 142 -11.43 -11.48 2.09
C HIS A 142 -10.31 -10.45 1.98
N PHE A 143 -9.11 -10.94 1.68
CA PHE A 143 -7.90 -10.15 1.53
C PHE A 143 -7.23 -10.42 0.20
N ILE A 144 -6.77 -9.35 -0.45
CA ILE A 144 -5.91 -9.41 -1.63
C ILE A 144 -4.57 -8.79 -1.25
N GLU A 145 -3.50 -9.55 -1.46
CA GLU A 145 -2.16 -9.06 -1.21
C GLU A 145 -1.83 -7.90 -2.16
N VAL A 146 -1.18 -6.88 -1.61
CA VAL A 146 -0.63 -5.76 -2.37
C VAL A 146 0.88 -5.96 -2.47
N PRO A 147 1.41 -6.22 -3.69
CA PRO A 147 2.85 -6.41 -3.89
C PRO A 147 3.69 -5.22 -3.41
N ALA A 148 4.96 -5.50 -3.11
CA ALA A 148 5.94 -4.45 -2.85
C ALA A 148 6.15 -3.55 -4.09
N CYS A 149 6.39 -2.27 -3.84
CA CYS A 149 6.56 -1.24 -4.86
C CYS A 149 7.43 -0.10 -4.34
N GLN A 150 7.97 0.71 -5.26
CA GLN A 150 8.70 1.95 -4.97
C GLN A 150 8.23 3.09 -5.88
#